data_AF-A0A6G0EKG5-F1
#
_entry.id   AF-A0A6G0EKG5-F1
#
_cell.length_a   1.000
_cell.length_b   1.000
_cell.length_c   1.000
_cell.angle_alpha   90.00
_cell.angle_beta   90.00
_cell.angle_gamma   90.00
#
_symmetry.space_group_name_H-M   'P 1'
#
loop_
_entity.id
_entity.type
_entity.pdbx_description
1 polymer ?
#
loop_
_entity_poly.entity_id
_entity_poly.type
_entity_poly.pdbx_seq_one_letter_code
_entity_poly.pdbx_strand_id
1 'polypeptide(L)' 'MSSDSSLGQFLTDLGLRVGAAAVVFGLFVGLGYVNRIDLFGLSNVLGSQSAFFAAAFLLVGLVAGGWILFQRHRE' A
#
# COMPACT_ATOMS: atom_id res chain seq x y z
N MET A 1 -20.17 29.81 10.87
CA MET A 1 -18.80 29.25 11.05
C MET A 1 -18.85 27.73 10.88
N SER A 2 -19.12 27.25 9.66
CA SER A 2 -19.36 25.84 9.32
C SER A 2 -18.43 25.30 8.23
N SER A 3 -17.46 26.11 7.79
CA SER A 3 -16.56 25.79 6.67
C SER A 3 -15.24 25.16 7.12
N ASP A 4 -14.80 25.42 8.36
CA ASP A 4 -13.52 24.88 8.87
C ASP A 4 -13.57 23.37 9.13
N SER A 5 -14.73 22.84 9.51
CA SER A 5 -14.92 21.40 9.72
C SER A 5 -14.96 20.62 8.40
N SER A 6 -15.56 21.17 7.33
CA SER A 6 -15.64 20.45 6.05
C SER A 6 -14.29 20.42 5.31
N LEU A 7 -13.54 21.53 5.35
CA LEU A 7 -12.24 21.61 4.70
C LEU A 7 -11.19 20.78 5.44
N GLY A 8 -11.19 20.79 6.78
CA GLY A 8 -10.33 19.92 7.58
C GLY A 8 -10.60 18.43 7.37
N GLN A 9 -11.87 18.03 7.27
CA GLN A 9 -12.26 16.64 6.99
C GLN A 9 -11.90 16.22 5.57
N PHE A 10 -12.06 17.11 4.58
CA PHE A 10 -11.62 16.89 3.21
C PHE A 10 -10.10 16.71 3.10
N LEU A 11 -9.31 17.57 3.76
CA LEU A 11 -7.84 17.46 3.76
C LEU A 11 -7.37 16.17 4.44
N THR A 12 -8.07 15.73 5.49
CA THR A 12 -7.77 14.47 6.19
C THR A 12 -8.06 13.27 5.29
N ASP A 13 -9.21 13.26 4.62
CA ASP A 13 -9.57 12.21 3.65
C ASP A 13 -8.61 12.18 2.45
N LEU A 14 -8.23 13.36 1.93
CA LEU A 14 -7.24 13.50 0.88
C LEU A 14 -5.87 12.97 1.33
N GLY A 15 -5.43 13.34 2.54
CA GLY A 15 -4.17 12.87 3.12
C GLY A 15 -4.13 11.36 3.30
N LEU A 16 -5.23 10.75 3.76
CA LEU A 16 -5.36 9.29 3.86
C LEU A 16 -5.29 8.61 2.50
N ARG A 17 -5.97 9.15 1.48
CA ARG A 17 -5.93 8.60 0.12
C ARG A 17 -4.54 8.71 -0.51
N VAL A 18 -3.88 9.86 -0.34
CA VAL A 18 -2.50 10.09 -0.81
C VAL A 18 -1.53 9.17 -0.07
N GLY A 19 -1.68 9.00 1.24
CA GLY A 19 -0.89 8.06 2.03
C GLY A 19 -1.06 6.62 1.56
N ALA A 20 -2.30 6.18 1.32
CA ALA A 20 -2.58 4.85 0.77
C ALA A 20 -1.94 4.67 -0.61
N ALA A 21 -2.06 5.67 -1.50
CA ALA A 21 -1.43 5.65 -2.82
C ALA A 21 0.11 5.57 -2.72
N ALA A 22 0.71 6.32 -1.80
CA ALA A 22 2.15 6.30 -1.56
C ALA A 22 2.64 4.93 -1.06
N VAL A 23 1.88 4.28 -0.18
CA VAL A 23 2.19 2.92 0.30
C VAL A 23 2.12 1.90 -0.85
N VAL A 24 1.07 1.95 -1.67
CA VAL A 24 0.95 1.08 -2.85
C VAL A 24 2.13 1.32 -3.80
N PHE A 25 2.43 2.58 -4.12
CA PHE A 25 3.56 2.92 -4.98
C PHE A 25 4.89 2.40 -4.41
N GLY A 26 5.12 2.59 -3.10
CA GLY A 26 6.30 2.09 -2.40
C GLY A 26 6.42 0.56 -2.45
N LEU A 27 5.31 -0.17 -2.31
CA LEU A 27 5.29 -1.63 -2.45
C LEU A 27 5.67 -2.07 -3.87
N PHE A 28 5.11 -1.44 -4.90
CA PHE A 28 5.44 -1.76 -6.29
C PHE A 28 6.90 -1.46 -6.63
N VAL A 29 7.40 -0.30 -6.23
CA VAL A 29 8.81 0.09 -6.45
C VAL A 29 9.75 -0.81 -5.65
N GLY A 30 9.43 -1.07 -4.37
CA GLY A 30 10.22 -1.93 -3.50
C GLY A 30 10.29 -3.36 -4.02
N LEU A 31 9.16 -3.94 -4.44
CA LEU A 31 9.13 -5.28 -5.04
C LEU A 31 9.93 -5.33 -6.34
N GLY A 32 9.83 -4.30 -7.18
CA GLY A 32 10.62 -4.17 -8.41
C GLY A 32 12.12 -4.08 -8.14
N TYR A 33 12.51 -3.35 -7.11
CA TYR A 33 13.89 -3.24 -6.67
C TYR A 33 14.42 -4.57 -6.13
N VAL A 34 13.65 -5.24 -5.26
CA VAL A 34 13.96 -6.57 -4.69
C VAL A 34 14.09 -7.63 -5.78
N ASN A 35 13.21 -7.60 -6.79
CA ASN A 35 13.29 -8.47 -7.96
C ASN A 35 14.57 -8.23 -8.78
N ARG A 36 15.00 -6.95 -8.91
CA ARG A 36 16.20 -6.57 -9.68
C ARG A 36 17.50 -6.98 -8.99
N ILE A 37 17.57 -6.87 -7.67
CA ILE A 37 18.75 -7.27 -6.88
C ILE A 37 18.77 -8.78 -6.57
N ASP A 38 17.76 -9.51 -7.05
CA ASP A 38 17.59 -10.95 -6.88
C ASP A 38 17.69 -11.41 -5.40
N LEU A 39 17.07 -10.65 -4.51
CA LEU A 39 17.05 -10.98 -3.09
C LEU A 39 16.36 -12.33 -2.90
N PHE A 40 17.05 -13.31 -2.31
CA PHE A 40 16.54 -14.67 -2.07
C PHE A 40 16.15 -15.49 -3.31
N GLY A 41 16.63 -15.13 -4.51
CA GLY A 41 16.25 -15.85 -5.74
C GLY A 41 14.80 -15.58 -6.18
N LEU A 42 14.19 -14.48 -5.69
CA LEU A 42 12.82 -14.09 -6.04
C LEU A 42 12.64 -13.84 -7.53
N SER A 43 13.71 -13.59 -8.30
CA SER A 43 13.64 -13.40 -9.75
C SER A 43 13.01 -14.60 -10.48
N ASN A 44 13.19 -15.82 -9.96
CA ASN A 44 12.61 -17.03 -10.54
C ASN A 44 11.11 -17.17 -10.24
N VAL A 45 10.64 -16.57 -9.14
CA VAL A 45 9.22 -16.59 -8.71
C VAL A 45 8.45 -15.40 -9.29
N LEU A 46 9.09 -14.23 -9.35
CA LEU A 46 8.52 -12.97 -9.87
C LEU A 46 8.86 -12.71 -11.34
N GLY A 47 9.51 -13.65 -12.02
CA GLY A 47 9.90 -13.54 -13.43
C GLY A 47 8.71 -13.39 -14.39
N SER A 48 7.52 -13.83 -13.97
CA SER A 48 6.26 -13.54 -14.66
C SER A 48 5.66 -12.23 -14.17
N GLN A 49 5.23 -11.36 -15.10
CA GLN A 49 4.44 -10.16 -14.79
C GLN A 49 3.24 -10.51 -13.89
N SER A 50 2.55 -11.63 -14.14
CA SER A 50 1.41 -12.04 -13.31
C SER A 50 1.79 -12.34 -11.87
N ALA A 51 2.95 -12.96 -11.64
CA ALA A 51 3.43 -13.29 -10.30
C ALA A 51 3.89 -12.03 -9.54
N PHE A 52 4.54 -11.09 -10.25
CA PHE A 52 4.89 -9.79 -9.70
C PHE A 52 3.66 -9.01 -9.21
N PHE A 53 2.63 -8.88 -10.07
CA PHE A 53 1.40 -8.20 -9.70
C PHE A 53 0.65 -8.96 -8.59
N ALA A 54 0.58 -10.29 -8.65
CA ALA A 54 -0.07 -11.09 -7.61
C ALA A 54 0.59 -10.87 -6.23
N ALA A 55 1.92 -10.89 -6.16
CA ALA A 55 2.68 -10.63 -4.94
C ALA A 55 2.46 -9.19 -4.42
N ALA A 56 2.49 -8.19 -5.31
CA ALA A 56 2.22 -6.81 -4.94
C ALA A 56 0.80 -6.62 -4.38
N PHE A 57 -0.23 -7.20 -5.03
CA PHE A 57 -1.61 -7.15 -4.54
C PHE A 57 -1.79 -7.90 -3.23
N LEU A 58 -1.09 -9.02 -3.02
CA LEU A 58 -1.09 -9.74 -1.75
C LEU A 58 -0.54 -8.88 -0.61
N LEU A 59 0.58 -8.19 -0.84
CA LEU A 59 1.17 -7.28 0.14
C LEU A 59 0.26 -6.09 0.43
N VAL A 60 -0.36 -5.50 -0.60
CA VAL A 60 -1.37 -4.44 -0.41
C VAL A 60 -2.55 -4.96 0.42
N GLY A 61 -3.04 -6.16 0.15
CA GLY A 61 -4.10 -6.80 0.92
C GLY A 61 -3.73 -7.03 2.38
N LEU A 62 -2.50 -7.48 2.66
CA LEU A 62 -2.00 -7.66 4.03
C LEU A 62 -1.90 -6.32 4.77
N VAL A 63 -1.39 -5.28 4.13
CA VAL A 63 -1.31 -3.93 4.73
C VAL A 63 -2.70 -3.37 4.99
N ALA A 64 -3.63 -3.52 4.04
CA ALA A 64 -5.02 -3.11 4.21
C ALA A 64 -5.72 -3.87 5.34
N GLY A 65 -5.56 -5.21 5.38
CA GLY A 65 -6.11 -6.05 6.45
C GLY A 65 -5.54 -5.70 7.82
N GLY A 66 -4.23 -5.46 7.91
CA GLY A 66 -3.57 -5.01 9.14
C GLY A 66 -4.08 -3.64 9.60
N TRP A 67 -4.28 -2.71 8.67
CA TRP A 67 -4.85 -1.40 8.98
C TRP A 67 -6.29 -1.49 9.48
N ILE A 68 -7.14 -2.32 8.86
CA ILE A 68 -8.53 -2.56 9.29
C ILE A 68 -8.56 -3.18 10.69
N LEU A 69 -7.72 -4.19 10.96
CA LEU A 69 -7.60 -4.79 12.29
C LEU A 69 -7.13 -3.77 13.33
N PHE A 70 -6.18 -2.91 12.97
CA PHE A 70 -5.67 -1.86 13.84
C PHE A 70 -6.73 -0.79 14.13
N GLN A 71 -7.52 -0.38 13.14
CA GLN A 71 -8.66 0.51 13.35
C GLN A 71 -9.69 -0.12 14.28
N ARG A 72 -10.02 -1.40 14.07
CA ARG A 72 -10.97 -2.14 14.90
C ARG A 72 -10.54 -2.29 16.37
N HIS A 73 -9.23 -2.30 16.65
CA HIS A 73 -8.70 -2.33 18.02
C HIS A 73 -8.56 -0.95 18.67
N ARG A 74 -8.64 0.13 17.89
CA ARG A 74 -8.61 1.51 18.40
C ARG A 74 -9.99 2.05 18.76
N GLU A 75 -11.05 1.45 18.20
CA GLU A 75 -12.45 1.63 18.64
C GLU A 75 -12.72 0.85 19.92
#